data_AF-A0A0B3WVX8-F1
#
_entry.id   AF-A0A0B3WVX8-F1
#
_cell.length_a   1.000
_cell.length_b   1.000
_cell.length_c   1.000
_cell.angle_alpha   90.00
_cell.angle_beta   90.00
_cell.angle_gamma   90.00
#
_symmetry.space_group_name_H-M   'P 1'
#
loop_
_entity.id
_entity.type
_entity.pdbx_description
1 polymer ?
#
loop_
_entity_poly.entity_id
_entity_poly.type
_entity_poly.pdbx_seq_one_letter_code
_entity_poly.pdbx_strand_id
1 'polypeptide(L)'
;MRVEFSPANKKDVLGLALFLGELMLINGAETYRVEDTVLRVCNSRGFNHVNVFASPTVIIISDYKFDGYSFLKSIKSRSIDLHKISLLNDFSRKFVSNTEITVEEAKKEIKKINRSDSYSELIQYISTGIGSAFFAGLVEGNNIPTFVSTFITSILAVKIYNKIISLSSIPAFASLIASSVIAFIGVILTQLNIISAPTMLVVGAIMPLLPGVSFIKGIRDLISGDLMSGVARAFDAGVTAVSIACGVGIVLDIWLRLGGVL
;
A
#
# COMPACT_ATOMS: atom_id res chain seq x y z
N MET A 1 -21.50 -38.29 1.56
CA MET A 1 -21.90 -37.92 0.18
C MET A 1 -21.08 -36.71 -0.24
N ARG A 2 -20.15 -36.86 -1.19
CA ARG A 2 -19.48 -35.71 -1.81
C ARG A 2 -20.48 -35.12 -2.79
N VAL A 3 -20.97 -33.92 -2.51
CA VAL A 3 -21.84 -33.18 -3.43
C VAL A 3 -20.99 -32.85 -4.66
N GLU A 4 -21.22 -33.54 -5.77
CA GLU A 4 -20.69 -33.10 -7.07
C GLU A 4 -21.36 -31.78 -7.41
N PHE A 5 -20.61 -30.69 -7.25
CA PHE A 5 -21.09 -29.34 -7.52
C PHE A 5 -21.26 -29.14 -9.04
N SER A 6 -22.48 -28.75 -9.44
CA SER A 6 -22.86 -28.38 -10.81
C SER A 6 -21.84 -27.43 -11.49
N PRO A 7 -21.63 -27.54 -12.81
CA PRO A 7 -20.75 -26.65 -13.59
C PRO A 7 -21.04 -25.15 -13.42
N ALA A 8 -22.30 -24.78 -13.15
CA ALA A 8 -22.69 -23.40 -12.85
C ALA A 8 -22.02 -22.88 -11.56
N ASN A 9 -21.87 -23.74 -10.55
CA ASN A 9 -21.24 -23.37 -9.27
C ASN A 9 -19.72 -23.20 -9.40
N LYS A 10 -19.05 -23.95 -10.29
CA LYS A 10 -17.59 -23.86 -10.45
C LYS A 10 -17.16 -22.48 -10.96
N LYS A 11 -17.80 -22.01 -12.02
CA LYS A 11 -17.53 -20.68 -12.58
C LYS A 11 -17.74 -19.58 -11.55
N ASP A 12 -18.79 -19.68 -10.76
CA ASP A 12 -19.11 -18.70 -9.72
C ASP A 12 -18.10 -18.68 -8.57
N VAL A 13 -17.65 -19.85 -8.11
CA VAL A 13 -16.61 -19.93 -7.05
C VAL A 13 -15.26 -19.44 -7.56
N LEU A 14 -14.85 -19.81 -8.77
CA LEU A 14 -13.62 -19.28 -9.38
C LEU A 14 -13.72 -17.76 -9.57
N GLY A 15 -14.87 -17.24 -10.00
CA GLY A 15 -15.11 -15.81 -10.11
C GLY A 15 -15.05 -15.07 -8.77
N LEU A 16 -15.61 -15.66 -7.70
CA LEU A 16 -15.50 -15.14 -6.34
C LEU A 16 -14.04 -15.12 -5.86
N ALA A 17 -13.32 -16.22 -6.06
CA ALA A 17 -11.93 -16.35 -5.64
C ALA A 17 -11.03 -15.37 -6.42
N LEU A 18 -11.27 -15.20 -7.73
CA LEU A 18 -10.60 -14.18 -8.55
C LEU A 18 -10.86 -12.78 -8.02
N PHE A 19 -12.11 -12.45 -7.69
CA PHE A 19 -12.47 -11.13 -7.19
C PHE A 19 -11.87 -10.86 -5.81
N LEU A 20 -11.83 -11.86 -4.92
CA LEU A 20 -11.13 -11.77 -3.64
C LEU A 20 -9.63 -11.52 -3.85
N GLY A 21 -8.98 -12.32 -4.71
CA GLY A 21 -7.55 -12.19 -5.00
C GLY A 21 -7.20 -10.86 -5.67
N GLU A 22 -8.05 -10.39 -6.59
CA GLU A 22 -7.96 -9.05 -7.19
C GLU A 22 -7.93 -7.97 -6.11
N LEU A 23 -8.91 -7.97 -5.19
CA LEU A 23 -8.98 -6.97 -4.14
C LEU A 23 -7.80 -7.07 -3.17
N MET A 24 -7.35 -8.28 -2.84
CA MET A 24 -6.16 -8.44 -2.01
C MET A 24 -4.92 -7.83 -2.69
N LEU A 25 -4.71 -8.07 -3.99
CA LEU A 25 -3.59 -7.49 -4.74
C LEU A 25 -3.70 -5.96 -4.89
N ILE A 26 -4.90 -5.44 -5.18
CA ILE A 26 -5.14 -3.99 -5.28
C ILE A 26 -4.79 -3.28 -3.97
N ASN A 27 -5.10 -3.89 -2.82
CA ASN A 27 -4.78 -3.33 -1.50
C ASN A 27 -3.36 -3.70 -1.01
N GLY A 28 -2.57 -4.37 -1.85
CA GLY A 28 -1.15 -4.62 -1.63
C GLY A 28 -0.83 -5.85 -0.77
N ALA A 29 -1.66 -6.89 -0.78
CA ALA A 29 -1.33 -8.15 -0.11
C ALA A 29 -0.10 -8.83 -0.71
N GLU A 30 0.62 -9.61 0.11
CA GLU A 30 1.74 -10.43 -0.37
C GLU A 30 1.25 -11.50 -1.36
N THR A 31 1.98 -11.71 -2.46
CA THR A 31 1.50 -12.53 -3.58
C THR A 31 1.21 -13.96 -3.14
N TYR A 32 2.14 -14.58 -2.42
CA TYR A 32 1.99 -15.95 -1.93
C TYR A 32 0.74 -16.12 -1.04
N ARG A 33 0.36 -15.09 -0.27
CA ARG A 33 -0.87 -15.13 0.55
C ARG A 33 -2.11 -15.02 -0.30
N VAL A 34 -2.07 -14.27 -1.39
CA VAL A 34 -3.17 -14.21 -2.35
C VAL A 34 -3.39 -15.58 -2.98
N GLU A 35 -2.34 -16.21 -3.48
CA GLU A 35 -2.43 -17.55 -4.10
C GLU A 35 -2.98 -18.58 -3.13
N ASP A 36 -2.41 -18.65 -1.92
CA ASP A 36 -2.86 -19.54 -0.86
C ASP A 36 -4.33 -19.29 -0.45
N THR A 37 -4.75 -18.02 -0.40
CA THR A 37 -6.14 -17.67 -0.07
C THR A 37 -7.11 -18.11 -1.18
N VAL A 38 -6.76 -17.87 -2.44
CA VAL A 38 -7.56 -18.27 -3.59
C VAL A 38 -7.68 -19.79 -3.66
N LEU A 39 -6.56 -20.52 -3.47
CA LEU A 39 -6.55 -21.98 -3.41
C LEU A 39 -7.44 -22.50 -2.27
N ARG A 40 -7.33 -21.93 -1.06
CA ARG A 40 -8.16 -22.34 0.09
C ARG A 40 -9.65 -22.11 -0.16
N VAL A 41 -10.03 -21.01 -0.80
CA VAL A 41 -11.43 -20.71 -1.17
C VAL A 41 -11.96 -21.70 -2.22
N CYS A 42 -11.15 -22.07 -3.21
CA CYS A 42 -11.53 -23.08 -4.20
C CYS A 42 -11.66 -24.48 -3.56
N ASN A 43 -10.68 -24.87 -2.74
CA ASN A 43 -10.63 -26.18 -2.09
C ASN A 43 -11.78 -26.39 -1.09
N SER A 44 -12.19 -25.33 -0.36
CA SER A 44 -13.33 -25.43 0.59
C SER A 44 -14.65 -25.77 -0.09
N ARG A 45 -14.75 -25.55 -1.41
CA ARG A 45 -15.91 -25.88 -2.25
C ARG A 45 -15.68 -27.12 -3.13
N GLY A 46 -14.64 -27.89 -2.85
CA GLY A 46 -14.32 -29.14 -3.54
C GLY A 46 -13.56 -29.00 -4.86
N PHE A 47 -13.12 -27.78 -5.22
CA PHE A 47 -12.34 -27.54 -6.44
C PHE A 47 -10.83 -27.64 -6.16
N ASN A 48 -10.36 -28.88 -6.02
CA ASN A 48 -8.97 -29.18 -5.64
C ASN A 48 -7.95 -29.15 -6.79
N HIS A 49 -8.42 -29.00 -8.03
CA HIS A 49 -7.59 -29.04 -9.25
C HIS A 49 -7.50 -27.65 -9.89
N VAL A 50 -7.24 -26.62 -9.07
CA VAL A 50 -7.10 -25.24 -9.51
C VAL A 50 -5.63 -24.83 -9.38
N ASN A 51 -5.11 -24.17 -10.41
CA ASN A 51 -3.81 -23.54 -10.40
C ASN A 51 -3.98 -22.01 -10.37
N VAL A 52 -3.21 -21.34 -9.52
CA VAL A 52 -3.25 -19.89 -9.36
C VAL A 52 -1.85 -19.35 -9.59
N PHE A 53 -1.76 -18.31 -10.39
CA PHE A 53 -0.56 -17.51 -10.53
C PHE A 53 -0.93 -16.06 -10.24
N ALA A 54 -0.32 -15.49 -9.22
CA ALA A 54 -0.46 -14.08 -8.92
C ALA A 54 0.86 -13.36 -9.13
N SER A 55 0.75 -12.10 -9.48
CA SER A 55 1.83 -11.13 -9.54
C SER A 55 1.24 -9.76 -9.19
N PRO A 56 2.07 -8.73 -8.96
CA PRO A 56 1.55 -7.40 -8.69
C PRO A 56 0.64 -6.85 -9.79
N THR A 57 0.79 -7.31 -11.04
CA THR A 57 0.10 -6.76 -12.22
C THR A 57 -0.97 -7.68 -12.79
N VAL A 58 -0.97 -8.96 -12.45
CA VAL A 58 -1.94 -9.92 -12.98
C VAL A 58 -2.20 -11.04 -11.98
N ILE A 59 -3.46 -11.47 -11.89
CA ILE A 59 -3.85 -12.72 -11.28
C ILE A 59 -4.53 -13.62 -12.31
N ILE A 60 -4.12 -14.88 -12.32
CA ILE A 60 -4.60 -15.91 -13.22
C ILE A 60 -5.07 -17.07 -12.37
N ILE A 61 -6.30 -17.52 -12.60
CA ILE A 61 -6.87 -18.73 -12.00
C ILE A 61 -7.27 -19.64 -13.13
N SER A 62 -6.76 -20.87 -13.10
CA SER A 62 -7.00 -21.87 -14.15
C SER A 62 -7.32 -23.23 -13.53
N ASP A 63 -8.12 -24.02 -14.22
CA ASP A 63 -8.37 -25.42 -13.88
C ASP A 63 -7.39 -26.32 -14.64
N TYR A 64 -6.92 -27.40 -14.00
CA TYR A 64 -5.95 -28.34 -14.62
C TYR A 64 -6.55 -29.15 -15.78
N LYS A 65 -7.88 -29.19 -15.91
CA LYS A 65 -8.57 -29.96 -16.95
C LYS A 65 -8.45 -29.29 -18.32
N PHE A 66 -8.40 -30.11 -19.37
CA PHE A 66 -8.24 -29.70 -20.76
C PHE A 66 -9.40 -28.80 -21.28
N ASP A 67 -10.58 -28.93 -20.68
CA ASP A 67 -11.80 -28.14 -20.92
C ASP A 67 -12.14 -27.19 -19.76
N GLY A 68 -11.14 -26.88 -18.93
CA GLY A 68 -11.29 -26.08 -17.73
C GLY A 68 -11.45 -24.58 -17.98
N TYR A 69 -12.01 -23.87 -16.99
CA TYR A 69 -12.07 -22.41 -17.03
C TYR A 69 -10.71 -21.80 -16.71
N SER A 70 -10.34 -20.75 -17.44
CA SER A 70 -9.22 -19.88 -17.11
C SER A 70 -9.71 -18.44 -17.05
N PHE A 71 -9.46 -17.77 -15.93
CA PHE A 71 -9.78 -16.37 -15.73
C PHE A 71 -8.50 -15.59 -15.48
N LEU A 72 -8.44 -14.41 -16.10
CA LEU A 72 -7.34 -13.48 -15.94
C LEU A 72 -7.89 -12.12 -15.52
N LYS A 73 -7.23 -11.49 -14.56
CA LYS A 73 -7.50 -10.10 -14.19
C LYS A 73 -6.20 -9.32 -14.10
N SER A 74 -6.09 -8.27 -14.92
CA SER A 74 -5.00 -7.31 -14.83
C SER A 74 -5.28 -6.26 -13.75
N ILE A 75 -4.26 -5.98 -12.95
CA ILE A 75 -4.26 -4.99 -11.87
C ILE A 75 -3.60 -3.71 -12.39
N LYS A 76 -4.41 -2.66 -12.59
CA LYS A 76 -3.95 -1.38 -13.18
C LYS A 76 -3.41 -0.40 -12.15
N SER A 77 -4.02 -0.38 -10.97
CA SER A 77 -3.64 0.49 -9.86
C SER A 77 -3.59 -0.30 -8.57
N ARG A 78 -2.69 0.09 -7.68
CA ARG A 78 -2.50 -0.52 -6.37
C ARG A 78 -2.35 0.59 -5.34
N SER A 79 -2.88 0.34 -4.16
CA SER A 79 -2.61 1.08 -2.95
C SER A 79 -2.26 0.10 -1.83
N ILE A 80 -1.79 0.61 -0.70
CA ILE A 80 -1.60 -0.22 0.49
C ILE A 80 -2.70 0.12 1.48
N ASP A 81 -3.60 -0.82 1.71
CA ASP A 81 -4.62 -0.73 2.76
C ASP A 81 -4.61 -2.01 3.59
N LEU A 82 -3.87 -1.96 4.70
CA LEU A 82 -3.74 -3.08 5.62
C LEU A 82 -5.05 -3.40 6.34
N HIS A 83 -5.94 -2.41 6.51
CA HIS A 83 -7.25 -2.63 7.12
C HIS A 83 -8.13 -3.48 6.20
N LYS A 84 -8.22 -3.12 4.91
CA LYS A 84 -8.95 -3.93 3.93
C LYS A 84 -8.36 -5.32 3.77
N ILE A 85 -7.03 -5.45 3.78
CA ILE A 85 -6.38 -6.77 3.78
C ILE A 85 -6.82 -7.60 4.99
N SER A 86 -6.89 -7.00 6.19
CA SER A 86 -7.37 -7.71 7.39
C SER A 86 -8.81 -8.20 7.20
N LEU A 87 -9.71 -7.32 6.76
CA LEU A 87 -11.12 -7.65 6.52
C LEU A 87 -11.29 -8.78 5.48
N LEU A 88 -10.52 -8.73 4.39
CA LEU A 88 -10.54 -9.76 3.35
C LEU A 88 -9.99 -11.10 3.87
N ASN A 89 -8.96 -11.09 4.72
CA ASN A 89 -8.45 -12.29 5.37
C ASN A 89 -9.50 -12.90 6.32
N ASP A 90 -10.15 -12.09 7.15
CA ASP A 90 -11.18 -12.56 8.08
C ASP A 90 -12.38 -13.14 7.32
N PHE A 91 -12.80 -12.46 6.26
CA PHE A 91 -13.79 -12.97 5.32
C PHE A 91 -13.36 -14.33 4.74
N SER A 92 -12.11 -14.46 4.26
CA SER A 92 -11.64 -15.71 3.65
C SER A 92 -11.68 -16.89 4.63
N ARG A 93 -11.29 -16.65 5.90
CA ARG A 93 -11.32 -17.68 6.96
C ARG A 93 -12.75 -18.11 7.24
N LYS A 94 -13.67 -17.15 7.37
CA LYS A 94 -15.11 -17.38 7.59
C LYS A 94 -15.75 -18.16 6.43
N PHE A 95 -15.44 -17.80 5.19
CA PHE A 95 -15.97 -18.47 4.00
C PHE A 95 -15.42 -19.90 3.85
N VAL A 96 -14.16 -20.13 4.22
CA VAL A 96 -13.54 -21.46 4.20
C VAL A 96 -14.09 -22.35 5.31
N SER A 97 -14.34 -21.82 6.51
CA SER A 97 -14.87 -22.60 7.63
C SER A 97 -16.36 -22.91 7.54
N ASN A 98 -17.13 -22.08 6.83
CA ASN A 98 -18.58 -22.24 6.73
C ASN A 98 -19.02 -22.50 5.28
N THR A 99 -19.38 -23.75 5.00
CA THR A 99 -19.83 -24.19 3.68
C THR A 99 -21.26 -23.78 3.34
N GLU A 100 -22.04 -23.26 4.29
CA GLU A 100 -23.42 -22.81 4.07
C GLU A 100 -23.48 -21.44 3.40
N ILE A 101 -22.43 -20.62 3.55
CA ILE A 101 -22.38 -19.29 2.92
C ILE A 101 -22.42 -19.46 1.39
N THR A 102 -23.40 -18.84 0.76
CA THR A 102 -23.55 -18.90 -0.70
C THR A 102 -22.55 -17.97 -1.39
N VAL A 103 -22.26 -18.23 -2.68
CA VAL A 103 -21.38 -17.36 -3.47
C VAL A 103 -21.95 -15.94 -3.59
N GLU A 104 -23.26 -15.79 -3.68
CA GLU A 104 -23.90 -14.48 -3.80
C GLU A 104 -23.82 -13.66 -2.51
N GLU A 105 -23.98 -14.30 -1.35
CA GLU A 105 -23.76 -13.65 -0.04
C GLU A 105 -22.29 -13.24 0.13
N ALA A 106 -21.37 -14.13 -0.24
CA ALA A 106 -19.94 -13.86 -0.23
C ALA A 106 -19.59 -12.66 -1.14
N LYS A 107 -20.10 -12.62 -2.37
CA LYS A 107 -19.92 -11.48 -3.28
C LYS A 107 -20.44 -10.17 -2.67
N LYS A 108 -21.59 -10.20 -1.98
CA LYS A 108 -22.14 -9.01 -1.29
C LYS A 108 -21.23 -8.55 -0.13
N GLU A 109 -20.73 -9.48 0.67
CA GLU A 109 -19.82 -9.18 1.80
C GLU A 109 -18.51 -8.56 1.31
N ILE A 110 -17.88 -9.15 0.29
CA ILE A 110 -16.66 -8.60 -0.32
C ILE A 110 -16.92 -7.22 -0.93
N LYS A 111 -18.05 -7.01 -1.62
CA LYS A 111 -18.41 -5.69 -2.16
C LYS A 111 -18.60 -4.65 -1.06
N LYS A 112 -19.11 -5.04 0.11
CA LYS A 112 -19.22 -4.17 1.29
C LYS A 112 -17.84 -3.76 1.80
N ILE A 113 -16.91 -4.72 1.93
CA ILE A 113 -15.51 -4.45 2.33
C ILE A 113 -14.82 -3.53 1.33
N ASN A 114 -15.05 -3.72 0.02
CA ASN A 114 -14.44 -2.86 -0.98
C ASN A 114 -14.93 -1.40 -0.89
N ARG A 115 -16.21 -1.21 -0.55
CA ARG A 115 -16.87 0.10 -0.40
C ARG A 115 -16.63 0.78 0.95
N SER A 116 -16.12 0.07 1.96
CA SER A 116 -15.81 0.71 3.24
C SER A 116 -14.59 1.61 3.09
N ASP A 117 -14.73 2.86 3.51
CA ASP A 117 -13.61 3.76 3.70
C ASP A 117 -12.86 3.36 4.98
N SER A 118 -11.53 3.39 4.92
CA SER A 118 -10.68 2.90 6.02
C SER A 118 -10.78 3.88 7.21
N TYR A 119 -10.59 5.17 6.96
CA TYR A 119 -10.70 6.26 7.94
C TYR A 119 -11.04 7.59 7.25
N SER A 120 -11.69 8.52 7.97
CA SER A 120 -11.93 9.87 7.45
C SER A 120 -10.62 10.61 7.20
N GLU A 121 -10.58 11.47 6.18
CA GLU A 121 -9.37 12.23 5.83
C GLU A 121 -8.81 13.04 7.00
N LEU A 122 -9.71 13.60 7.84
CA LEU A 122 -9.31 14.38 9.01
C LEU A 122 -8.51 13.54 10.01
N ILE A 123 -8.96 12.31 10.29
CA ILE A 123 -8.25 11.39 11.19
C ILE A 123 -6.90 11.03 10.58
N GLN A 124 -6.86 10.72 9.27
CA GLN A 124 -5.60 10.41 8.59
C GLN A 124 -4.59 11.57 8.68
N TYR A 125 -5.02 12.80 8.42
CA TYR A 125 -4.15 13.98 8.51
C TYR A 125 -3.68 14.24 9.94
N ILE A 126 -4.57 14.21 10.93
CA ILE A 126 -4.19 14.42 12.32
C ILE A 126 -3.21 13.34 12.79
N SER A 127 -3.50 12.06 12.52
CA SER A 127 -2.62 10.95 12.89
C SER A 127 -1.26 11.03 12.16
N THR A 128 -1.25 11.44 10.90
CA THR A 128 -0.01 11.70 10.12
C THR A 128 0.81 12.81 10.77
N GLY A 129 0.17 13.92 11.12
CA GLY A 129 0.79 15.06 11.80
C GLY A 129 1.43 14.64 13.12
N ILE A 130 0.65 13.98 13.98
CA ILE A 130 1.09 13.49 15.29
C ILE A 130 2.27 12.52 15.13
N GLY A 131 2.13 11.50 14.29
CA GLY A 131 3.17 10.49 14.08
C GLY A 131 4.48 11.11 13.57
N SER A 132 4.39 12.03 12.62
CA SER A 132 5.57 12.74 12.07
C SER A 132 6.25 13.62 13.12
N ALA A 133 5.48 14.34 13.92
CA ALA A 133 6.01 15.23 14.95
C ALA A 133 6.67 14.47 16.10
N PHE A 134 6.10 13.35 16.54
CA PHE A 134 6.76 12.45 17.50
C PHE A 134 8.01 11.81 16.91
N PHE A 135 8.03 11.48 15.61
CA PHE A 135 9.23 10.99 14.97
C PHE A 135 10.34 12.05 14.92
N ALA A 136 10.00 13.32 14.66
CA ALA A 136 10.96 14.42 14.79
C ALA A 136 11.53 14.52 16.22
N GLY A 137 10.69 14.36 17.25
CA GLY A 137 11.15 14.30 18.64
C GLY A 137 12.12 13.13 18.91
N LEU A 138 11.85 11.96 18.34
CA LEU A 138 12.73 10.78 18.45
C LEU A 138 14.15 11.05 17.91
N VAL A 139 14.27 11.86 16.86
CA VAL A 139 15.57 12.26 16.28
C VAL A 139 16.09 13.58 16.87
N GLU A 140 15.84 13.79 18.16
CA GLU A 140 16.32 14.92 18.97
C GLU A 140 15.67 16.28 18.67
N GLY A 141 14.59 16.33 17.89
CA GLY A 141 13.75 17.52 17.65
C GLY A 141 12.80 17.86 18.81
N ASN A 142 13.28 17.83 20.06
CA ASN A 142 12.47 17.85 21.28
C ASN A 142 11.91 19.23 21.69
N ASN A 143 11.73 20.15 20.75
CA ASN A 143 11.20 21.48 21.03
C ASN A 143 9.79 21.67 20.44
N ILE A 144 8.96 22.48 21.11
CA ILE A 144 7.58 22.75 20.71
C ILE A 144 7.49 23.34 19.29
N PRO A 145 8.35 24.30 18.87
CA PRO A 145 8.31 24.83 17.52
C PRO A 145 8.53 23.76 16.43
N THR A 146 9.48 22.85 16.63
CA THR A 146 9.76 21.74 15.69
C THR A 146 8.59 20.76 15.67
N PHE A 147 8.00 20.45 16.82
CA PHE A 147 6.82 19.59 16.89
C PHE A 147 5.65 20.15 16.06
N VAL A 148 5.25 21.40 16.33
CA VAL A 148 4.13 22.05 15.64
C VAL A 148 4.43 22.23 14.15
N SER A 149 5.65 22.65 13.82
CA SER A 149 6.06 22.84 12.43
C SER A 149 6.08 21.53 11.66
N THR A 150 6.59 20.45 12.25
CA THR A 150 6.60 19.11 11.64
C THR A 150 5.17 18.58 11.46
N PHE A 151 4.31 18.76 12.46
CA PHE A 151 2.89 18.39 12.38
C PHE A 151 2.19 19.05 11.20
N ILE A 152 2.34 20.36 11.03
CA ILE A 152 1.70 21.11 9.94
C ILE A 152 2.33 20.73 8.59
N THR A 153 3.66 20.64 8.55
CA THR A 153 4.41 20.38 7.32
C THR A 153 4.11 18.98 6.75
N SER A 154 4.01 17.95 7.59
CA SER A 154 3.69 16.60 7.13
C SER A 154 2.27 16.48 6.60
N ILE A 155 1.29 17.15 7.23
CA ILE A 155 -0.09 17.21 6.72
C ILE A 155 -0.12 17.87 5.34
N LEU A 156 0.57 19.00 5.19
CA LEU A 156 0.67 19.70 3.91
C LEU A 156 1.36 18.82 2.85
N ALA A 157 2.44 18.15 3.21
CA ALA A 157 3.18 17.27 2.32
C ALA A 157 2.32 16.11 1.81
N VAL A 158 1.54 15.46 2.69
CA VAL A 158 0.62 14.39 2.28
C VAL A 158 -0.51 14.93 1.38
N LYS A 159 -1.04 16.12 1.65
CA LYS A 159 -2.01 16.77 0.75
C LYS A 159 -1.44 17.03 -0.63
N ILE A 160 -0.20 17.53 -0.70
CA ILE A 160 0.51 17.77 -1.97
C ILE A 160 0.76 16.45 -2.69
N TYR A 161 1.26 15.44 -1.98
CA TYR A 161 1.46 14.09 -2.52
C TYR A 161 0.18 13.53 -3.13
N ASN A 162 -0.94 13.57 -2.38
CA ASN A 162 -2.25 13.09 -2.85
C ASN A 162 -2.78 13.89 -4.04
N LYS A 163 -2.49 15.19 -4.11
CA LYS A 163 -2.87 16.00 -5.27
C LYS A 163 -2.04 15.64 -6.51
N ILE A 164 -0.73 15.51 -6.37
CA ILE A 164 0.16 15.18 -7.50
C ILE A 164 -0.08 13.75 -8.00
N ILE A 165 -0.33 12.78 -7.12
CA ILE A 165 -0.66 11.42 -7.55
C ILE A 165 -1.97 11.39 -8.35
N SER A 166 -2.96 12.22 -7.99
CA SER A 166 -4.22 12.32 -8.75
C SER A 166 -4.05 12.88 -10.16
N LEU A 167 -2.97 13.64 -10.41
CA LEU A 167 -2.68 14.27 -11.70
C LEU A 167 -1.72 13.44 -12.56
N SER A 168 -0.68 12.87 -11.94
CA SER A 168 0.42 12.19 -12.64
C SER A 168 0.34 10.68 -12.61
N SER A 169 -0.31 10.09 -11.59
CA SER A 169 -0.27 8.65 -11.29
C SER A 169 1.14 8.07 -11.08
N ILE A 170 2.15 8.90 -10.80
CA ILE A 170 3.55 8.47 -10.59
C ILE A 170 3.98 8.77 -9.14
N PRO A 171 4.07 7.75 -8.25
CA PRO A 171 4.44 7.92 -6.84
C PRO A 171 5.80 8.60 -6.65
N ALA A 172 6.80 8.21 -7.42
CA ALA A 172 8.14 8.79 -7.37
C ALA A 172 8.12 10.31 -7.60
N PHE A 173 7.38 10.78 -8.60
CA PHE A 173 7.25 12.20 -8.90
C PHE A 173 6.49 12.96 -7.79
N ALA A 174 5.40 12.38 -7.29
CA ALA A 174 4.66 12.96 -6.17
C ALA A 174 5.53 13.08 -4.91
N SER A 175 6.34 12.05 -4.61
CA SER A 175 7.29 12.05 -3.50
C SER A 175 8.41 13.08 -3.67
N LEU A 176 8.93 13.26 -4.90
CA LEU A 176 9.93 14.29 -5.19
C LEU A 176 9.40 15.70 -4.88
N ILE A 177 8.19 16.03 -5.35
CA ILE A 177 7.58 17.35 -5.11
C ILE A 177 7.26 17.54 -3.63
N ALA A 178 6.61 16.57 -2.98
CA ALA A 178 6.23 16.68 -1.58
C ALA A 178 7.46 16.81 -0.65
N SER A 179 8.52 16.03 -0.89
CA SER A 179 9.76 16.11 -0.12
C SER A 179 10.55 17.40 -0.35
N SER A 180 10.52 17.94 -1.57
CA SER A 180 11.07 19.28 -1.86
C SER A 180 10.37 20.37 -1.05
N VAL A 181 9.03 20.31 -0.97
CA VAL A 181 8.24 21.26 -0.17
C VAL A 181 8.53 21.14 1.33
N ILE A 182 8.69 19.91 1.84
CA ILE A 182 9.11 19.68 3.23
C ILE A 182 10.44 20.39 3.52
N ALA A 183 11.46 20.17 2.68
CA ALA A 183 12.77 20.78 2.84
C ALA A 183 12.71 22.31 2.73
N PHE A 184 11.92 22.82 1.79
CA PHE A 184 11.75 24.26 1.58
C PHE A 184 11.13 24.95 2.80
N ILE A 185 10.09 24.34 3.39
CA ILE A 185 9.48 24.84 4.62
C ILE A 185 10.48 24.80 5.78
N GLY A 186 11.24 23.70 5.91
CA GLY A 186 12.30 23.61 6.92
C GLY A 186 13.32 24.75 6.82
N VAL A 187 13.77 25.07 5.60
CA VAL A 187 14.72 26.17 5.36
C VAL A 187 14.10 27.53 5.72
N ILE A 188 12.87 27.81 5.29
CA ILE A 188 12.17 29.07 5.61
C ILE A 188 12.02 29.24 7.12
N LEU A 189 11.57 28.20 7.82
CA LEU A 189 11.36 28.28 9.27
C LEU A 189 12.68 28.46 10.03
N THR A 190 13.78 27.93 9.49
CA THR A 190 15.12 28.16 10.03
C THR A 190 15.56 29.61 9.83
N GLN A 191 15.33 30.19 8.63
CA GLN A 191 15.63 31.60 8.36
C GLN A 191 14.82 32.57 9.22
N LEU A 192 13.58 32.20 9.56
CA LEU A 192 12.72 32.96 10.46
C LEU A 192 13.07 32.76 11.95
N ASN A 193 14.09 31.97 12.28
CA ASN A 193 14.49 31.61 13.64
C ASN A 193 13.36 30.92 14.45
N ILE A 194 12.43 30.24 13.78
CA ILE A 194 11.35 29.46 14.41
C ILE A 194 11.89 28.09 14.86
N ILE A 195 12.74 27.48 14.04
CA ILE A 195 13.46 26.24 14.36
C ILE A 195 14.96 26.48 14.22
N SER A 196 15.77 25.73 14.97
CA SER A 196 17.23 25.87 14.96
C SER A 196 17.88 25.33 13.68
N ALA A 197 17.28 24.30 13.09
CA ALA A 197 17.83 23.52 12.01
C ALA A 197 16.71 22.87 11.19
N PRO A 198 16.83 22.77 9.85
CA PRO A 198 15.82 22.12 9.02
C PRO A 198 15.81 20.60 9.22
N THR A 199 16.92 20.00 9.67
CA THR A 199 17.14 18.55 9.64
C THR A 199 16.07 17.74 10.36
N MET A 200 15.77 18.05 11.63
CA MET A 200 14.82 17.27 12.44
C MET A 200 13.39 17.34 11.90
N LEU A 201 12.99 18.53 11.42
CA LEU A 201 11.69 18.73 10.77
C LEU A 201 11.61 17.91 9.49
N VAL A 202 12.64 17.95 8.64
CA VAL A 202 12.68 17.20 7.39
C VAL A 202 12.57 15.70 7.67
N VAL A 203 13.38 15.17 8.58
CA VAL A 203 13.38 13.74 8.94
C VAL A 203 12.02 13.28 9.47
N GLY A 204 11.36 14.07 10.33
CA GLY A 204 10.02 13.76 10.82
C GLY A 204 8.95 13.85 9.74
N ALA A 205 8.94 14.92 8.96
CA ALA A 205 7.87 15.22 8.00
C ALA A 205 7.90 14.33 6.75
N ILE A 206 9.05 13.75 6.37
CA ILE A 206 9.13 12.81 5.24
C ILE A 206 8.60 11.40 5.58
N MET A 207 8.45 11.04 6.85
CA MET A 207 8.09 9.69 7.28
C MET A 207 6.85 9.10 6.59
N PRO A 208 5.74 9.85 6.41
CA PRO A 208 4.56 9.34 5.73
C PRO A 208 4.79 8.99 4.25
N LEU A 209 5.81 9.58 3.62
CA LEU A 209 6.14 9.38 2.21
C LEU A 209 7.06 8.18 1.99
N LEU A 210 7.68 7.66 3.05
CA LEU A 210 8.66 6.58 2.93
C LEU A 210 8.00 5.27 2.47
N PRO A 211 8.53 4.61 1.42
CA PRO A 211 7.95 3.39 0.87
C PRO A 211 8.31 2.13 1.68
N GLY A 212 8.37 2.25 3.02
CA GLY A 212 8.85 1.18 3.90
C GLY A 212 8.02 -0.10 3.83
N VAL A 213 6.69 0.04 3.80
CA VAL A 213 5.79 -1.13 3.69
C VAL A 213 5.94 -1.85 2.35
N SER A 214 6.05 -1.10 1.24
CA SER A 214 6.29 -1.66 -0.10
C SER A 214 7.62 -2.39 -0.17
N PHE A 215 8.68 -1.79 0.40
CA PHE A 215 10.02 -2.37 0.42
C PHE A 215 10.06 -3.69 1.22
N ILE A 216 9.51 -3.71 2.43
CA ILE A 216 9.44 -4.93 3.26
C ILE A 216 8.64 -6.03 2.55
N LYS A 217 7.53 -5.69 1.89
CA LYS A 217 6.74 -6.66 1.11
C LYS A 217 7.52 -7.21 -0.07
N GLY A 218 8.27 -6.36 -0.79
CA GLY A 218 9.13 -6.81 -1.89
C GLY A 218 10.19 -7.81 -1.41
N ILE A 219 10.87 -7.51 -0.30
CA ILE A 219 11.83 -8.45 0.30
C ILE A 219 11.14 -9.75 0.71
N ARG A 220 9.96 -9.67 1.32
CA ARG A 220 9.21 -10.87 1.74
C ARG A 220 8.85 -11.76 0.56
N ASP A 221 8.42 -11.21 -0.56
CA ASP A 221 8.15 -12.01 -1.76
C ASP A 221 9.40 -12.68 -2.32
N LEU A 222 10.54 -11.98 -2.33
CA LEU A 222 11.82 -12.56 -2.76
C LEU A 222 12.18 -13.77 -1.90
N ILE A 223 12.03 -13.64 -0.57
CA ILE A 223 12.27 -14.74 0.38
C ILE A 223 11.28 -15.90 0.14
N SER A 224 10.03 -15.59 -0.23
CA SER A 224 9.01 -16.60 -0.56
C SER A 224 9.18 -17.21 -1.96
N GLY A 225 10.19 -16.81 -2.75
CA GLY A 225 10.45 -17.35 -4.08
C GLY A 225 9.70 -16.67 -5.23
N ASP A 226 8.90 -15.64 -4.95
CA ASP A 226 8.22 -14.83 -5.98
C ASP A 226 9.14 -13.69 -6.44
N LEU A 227 10.06 -14.05 -7.34
CA LEU A 227 11.10 -13.16 -7.84
C LEU A 227 10.53 -11.99 -8.65
N MET A 228 9.54 -12.23 -9.51
CA MET A 228 8.95 -11.18 -10.35
C MET A 228 8.25 -10.13 -9.50
N SER A 229 7.45 -10.55 -8.52
CA SER A 229 6.78 -9.63 -7.61
C SER A 229 7.77 -8.89 -6.72
N GLY A 230 8.70 -9.63 -6.13
CA GLY A 230 9.66 -9.11 -5.18
C GLY A 230 10.54 -8.03 -5.78
N VAL A 231 11.12 -8.29 -6.97
CA VAL A 231 11.93 -7.29 -7.70
C VAL A 231 11.08 -6.07 -8.07
N ALA A 232 9.87 -6.26 -8.58
CA ALA A 232 9.02 -5.15 -8.97
C ALA A 232 8.68 -4.22 -7.79
N ARG A 233 8.28 -4.80 -6.63
CA ARG A 233 7.95 -4.02 -5.42
C ARG A 233 9.16 -3.34 -4.81
N ALA A 234 10.29 -4.04 -4.73
CA ALA A 234 11.53 -3.49 -4.18
C ALA A 234 12.06 -2.35 -5.05
N PHE A 235 12.01 -2.50 -6.38
CA PHE A 235 12.44 -1.46 -7.32
C PHE A 235 11.55 -0.22 -7.24
N ASP A 236 10.22 -0.38 -7.26
CA ASP A 236 9.26 0.73 -7.14
C ASP A 236 9.47 1.52 -5.82
N ALA A 237 9.68 0.81 -4.72
CA ALA A 237 10.04 1.41 -3.44
C ALA A 237 11.40 2.13 -3.49
N GLY A 238 12.41 1.52 -4.13
CA GLY A 238 13.73 2.13 -4.31
C GLY A 238 13.68 3.45 -5.10
N VAL A 239 12.97 3.46 -6.24
CA VAL A 239 12.78 4.68 -7.05
C VAL A 239 12.08 5.78 -6.27
N THR A 240 11.09 5.42 -5.46
CA THR A 240 10.38 6.36 -4.59
C THR A 240 11.32 6.92 -3.51
N ALA A 241 12.14 6.09 -2.87
CA ALA A 241 13.11 6.52 -1.87
C ALA A 241 14.18 7.46 -2.46
N VAL A 242 14.71 7.14 -3.65
CA VAL A 242 15.64 8.02 -4.38
C VAL A 242 14.99 9.35 -4.70
N SER A 243 13.72 9.35 -5.10
CA SER A 243 12.98 10.58 -5.40
C SER A 243 12.80 11.47 -4.18
N ILE A 244 12.56 10.91 -3.00
CA ILE A 244 12.53 11.64 -1.72
C ILE A 244 13.90 12.24 -1.43
N ALA A 245 14.97 11.45 -1.55
CA ALA A 245 16.33 11.91 -1.32
C ALA A 245 16.72 13.05 -2.26
N CYS A 246 16.37 12.96 -3.55
CA CYS A 246 16.60 14.02 -4.53
C CYS A 246 15.80 15.29 -4.19
N GLY A 247 14.51 15.16 -3.86
CA GLY A 247 13.67 16.33 -3.53
C GLY A 247 14.19 17.11 -2.32
N VAL A 248 14.53 16.40 -1.24
CA VAL A 248 15.19 17.01 -0.08
C VAL A 248 16.57 17.57 -0.44
N GLY A 249 17.39 16.76 -1.10
CA GLY A 249 18.78 17.07 -1.40
C GLY A 249 18.97 18.31 -2.27
N ILE A 250 18.13 18.50 -3.30
CA ILE A 250 18.18 19.69 -4.16
C ILE A 250 17.97 20.97 -3.35
N VAL A 251 16.96 20.97 -2.46
CA VAL A 251 16.62 22.16 -1.68
C VAL A 251 17.69 22.45 -0.62
N LEU A 252 18.19 21.41 0.07
CA LEU A 252 19.24 21.58 1.07
C LEU A 252 20.61 21.94 0.45
N ASP A 253 20.95 21.43 -0.73
CA ASP A 253 22.18 21.83 -1.45
C ASP A 253 22.14 23.33 -1.83
N ILE A 254 20.99 23.81 -2.33
CA ILE A 254 20.80 25.24 -2.61
C ILE A 254 20.94 26.05 -1.32
N TRP A 255 20.36 25.60 -0.21
CA TRP A 255 20.48 26.27 1.09
C TRP A 255 21.92 26.36 1.59
N LEU A 256 22.67 25.26 1.53
CA LEU A 256 24.08 25.22 1.91
C LEU A 256 24.94 26.16 1.07
N ARG A 257 24.72 26.21 -0.25
CA ARG A 257 25.44 27.15 -1.15
C ARG A 257 25.16 28.61 -0.84
N LEU A 258 24.00 28.92 -0.25
CA LEU A 258 23.63 30.26 0.21
C LEU A 258 24.19 30.59 1.60
N GLY A 259 24.99 29.71 2.21
CA GLY A 259 25.60 29.91 3.53
C GLY A 259 24.76 29.41 4.70
N GLY A 260 23.73 28.60 4.41
CA GLY A 260 22.89 27.96 5.41
C GLY A 260 23.60 26.90 6.24
N VAL A 261 23.05 26.61 7.42
CA VAL A 261 23.49 25.51 8.30
C VAL A 261 22.37 24.46 8.41
N LEU A 262 22.75 23.20 8.57
CA LEU A 262 21.86 22.03 8.68
C LEU A 262 21.48 21.71 10.13
#